data_AF-A0A2P5KQ75-F1
#
_entry.id   AF-A0A2P5KQ75-F1
#
_cell.length_a   1.000
_cell.length_b   1.000
_cell.length_c   1.000
_cell.angle_alpha   90.00
_cell.angle_beta   90.00
_cell.angle_gamma   90.00
#
_symmetry.space_group_name_H-M   'P 1'
#
loop_
_entity.id
_entity.type
_entity.pdbx_description
1 polymer ?
#
loop_
_entity_poly.entity_id
_entity_poly.type
_entity_poly.pdbx_seq_one_letter_code
_entity_poly.pdbx_strand_id
1 'polypeptide(L)'
;MTTFSPRQFLRERNAVLVHFSTVMSRNPDLLFPNDLAGAMGLADVPLSFSTISPGDTNPWGGGRGGAEGAVGLLVDIGPETVIHSVSSSDSGSSVAGSLGGPATAQNCAASIDQRETSNEWHVSNYVPKGLFVLPPIFVRQRHSILGLDEPILAEAEISLAQAIDAFPALPVFSANARTFLQYDRPSGEWRAVGYDMLIPQ
;
A
#
# COMPACT_ATOMS: atom_id res chain seq x y z
N MET A 1 -8.23 -24.39 20.75
CA MET A 1 -8.02 -22.94 20.59
C MET A 1 -7.78 -22.69 19.12
N THR A 2 -8.57 -21.86 18.46
CA THR A 2 -8.31 -21.44 17.08
C THR A 2 -7.13 -20.48 17.07
N THR A 3 -6.07 -20.81 16.33
CA THR A 3 -4.91 -19.93 16.14
C THR A 3 -5.36 -18.64 15.43
N PHE A 4 -4.90 -17.49 15.91
CA PHE A 4 -5.19 -16.20 15.27
C PHE A 4 -4.67 -16.17 13.83
N SER A 5 -5.49 -15.64 12.91
CA SER A 5 -5.12 -15.47 11.51
C SER A 5 -5.18 -13.97 11.14
N PRO A 6 -4.04 -13.33 10.88
CA PRO A 6 -4.02 -11.94 10.42
C PRO A 6 -4.80 -11.73 9.12
N ARG A 7 -4.76 -12.69 8.19
CA ARG A 7 -5.54 -12.67 6.94
C ARG A 7 -7.04 -12.61 7.22
N GLN A 8 -7.53 -13.48 8.11
CA GLN A 8 -8.94 -13.51 8.47
C GLN A 8 -9.36 -12.26 9.26
N PHE A 9 -8.49 -11.77 10.16
CA PHE A 9 -8.70 -10.51 10.87
C PHE A 9 -8.87 -9.33 9.90
N LEU A 10 -7.99 -9.20 8.90
CA LEU A 10 -8.07 -8.15 7.89
C LEU A 10 -9.37 -8.23 7.08
N ARG A 11 -9.80 -9.44 6.70
CA ARG A 11 -11.10 -9.68 6.06
C ARG A 11 -12.27 -9.22 6.94
N GLU A 12 -12.30 -9.61 8.21
CA GLU A 12 -13.36 -9.21 9.17
C GLU A 12 -13.40 -7.70 9.41
N ARG A 13 -12.24 -7.04 9.33
CA ARG A 13 -12.09 -5.59 9.45
C ARG A 13 -12.34 -4.83 8.14
N ASN A 14 -12.61 -5.54 7.04
CA ASN A 14 -12.73 -4.99 5.69
C ASN A 14 -11.52 -4.10 5.33
N ALA A 15 -10.32 -4.59 5.63
CA ALA A 15 -9.06 -3.86 5.47
C ALA A 15 -8.04 -4.67 4.66
N VAL A 16 -7.36 -4.04 3.70
CA VAL A 16 -6.35 -4.69 2.84
C VAL A 16 -4.94 -4.19 3.15
N LEU A 17 -3.90 -4.94 2.76
CA LEU A 17 -2.50 -4.48 2.87
C LEU A 17 -2.03 -3.85 1.56
N VAL A 18 -1.46 -2.65 1.65
CA VAL A 18 -0.92 -1.92 0.49
C VAL A 18 0.48 -1.40 0.80
N HIS A 19 1.46 -1.78 -0.03
CA HIS A 19 2.79 -1.17 -0.02
C HIS A 19 2.79 0.01 -0.98
N PHE A 20 2.88 1.23 -0.46
CA PHE A 20 2.85 2.44 -1.28
C PHE A 20 4.24 2.80 -1.82
N SER A 21 4.25 3.30 -3.06
CA SER A 21 5.36 4.09 -3.59
C SER A 21 5.35 5.43 -2.85
N THR A 22 6.34 5.70 -1.99
CA THR A 22 6.40 6.92 -1.19
C THR A 22 7.76 7.61 -1.25
N VAL A 23 7.78 8.88 -0.87
CA VAL A 23 9.01 9.68 -0.71
C VAL A 23 9.91 9.24 0.43
N MET A 24 9.41 8.42 1.35
CA MET A 24 10.14 8.07 2.58
C MET A 24 11.30 7.11 2.33
N SER A 25 11.32 6.45 1.17
CA SER A 25 12.49 5.70 0.72
C SER A 25 13.70 6.63 0.55
N ARG A 26 14.80 6.37 1.27
CA ARG A 26 16.05 7.11 1.04
C ARG A 26 16.80 6.65 -0.22
N ASN A 27 16.32 5.60 -0.89
CA ASN A 27 16.95 5.09 -2.10
C ASN A 27 16.49 5.91 -3.32
N PRO A 28 17.40 6.62 -4.02
CA PRO A 28 17.06 7.48 -5.17
C PRO A 28 16.60 6.70 -6.41
N ASP A 29 16.78 5.38 -6.43
CA ASP A 29 16.41 4.52 -7.56
C ASP A 29 15.07 3.80 -7.36
N LEU A 30 14.52 3.82 -6.15
CA LEU A 30 13.18 3.31 -5.85
C LEU A 30 12.14 4.41 -6.11
N LEU A 31 11.86 4.62 -7.39
CA LEU A 31 10.87 5.57 -7.89
C LEU A 31 9.75 4.83 -8.61
N PHE A 32 8.55 5.40 -8.59
CA PHE A 32 7.45 4.91 -9.43
C PHE A 32 7.84 4.95 -10.91
N PRO A 33 7.58 3.88 -11.70
CA PRO A 33 6.94 2.62 -11.33
C PRO A 33 7.91 1.50 -10.90
N ASN A 34 9.22 1.74 -10.97
CA ASN A 34 10.26 0.72 -10.78
C ASN A 34 10.28 0.14 -9.37
N ASP A 35 9.92 0.94 -8.36
CA ASP A 35 9.80 0.49 -6.98
C ASP A 35 8.73 -0.59 -6.81
N LEU A 36 7.51 -0.36 -7.32
CA LEU A 36 6.42 -1.33 -7.28
C LEU A 36 6.71 -2.53 -8.19
N ALA A 37 7.35 -2.31 -9.34
CA ALA A 37 7.81 -3.38 -10.21
C ALA A 37 8.80 -4.31 -9.50
N GLY A 38 9.78 -3.74 -8.79
CA GLY A 38 10.72 -4.49 -7.96
C GLY A 38 10.02 -5.22 -6.81
N ALA A 39 9.13 -4.53 -6.10
CA ALA A 39 8.39 -5.09 -4.96
C ALA A 39 7.58 -6.35 -5.33
N MET A 40 7.03 -6.44 -6.55
CA MET A 40 6.29 -7.64 -6.98
C MET A 40 7.15 -8.91 -7.02
N GLY A 41 8.47 -8.78 -7.19
CA GLY A 41 9.38 -9.92 -7.33
C GLY A 41 10.21 -10.24 -6.09
N LEU A 42 10.05 -9.49 -4.99
CA LEU A 42 10.83 -9.71 -3.78
C LEU A 42 10.37 -10.97 -3.03
N ALA A 43 11.35 -11.76 -2.60
CA ALA A 43 11.18 -12.89 -1.68
C ALA A 43 12.13 -12.69 -0.50
N ASP A 44 11.68 -13.06 0.70
CA ASP A 44 12.40 -12.97 1.97
C ASP A 44 12.89 -11.56 2.37
N VAL A 45 12.45 -10.54 1.63
CA VAL A 45 12.70 -9.12 1.95
C VAL A 45 11.40 -8.53 2.51
N PRO A 46 11.38 -8.11 3.78
CA PRO A 46 10.20 -7.48 4.34
C PRO A 46 10.06 -6.05 3.82
N LEU A 47 8.82 -5.65 3.50
CA LEU A 47 8.43 -4.29 3.15
C LEU A 47 7.42 -3.74 4.16
N SER A 48 7.32 -2.42 4.22
CA SER A 48 6.29 -1.71 4.98
C SER A 48 4.98 -1.63 4.19
N PHE A 49 3.88 -1.99 4.85
CA PHE A 49 2.52 -1.96 4.32
C PHE A 49 1.62 -1.12 5.23
N SER A 50 0.74 -0.33 4.63
CA SER A 50 -0.40 0.26 5.34
C SER A 50 -1.60 -0.67 5.24
N THR A 51 -2.44 -0.71 6.27
CA THR A 51 -3.78 -1.28 6.12
C THR A 51 -4.72 -0.24 5.53
N ILE A 52 -5.51 -0.58 4.52
CA ILE A 52 -6.45 0.36 3.89
C ILE A 52 -7.87 -0.16 3.99
N SER A 53 -8.78 0.69 4.48
CA SER A 53 -10.22 0.46 4.55
C SER A 53 -10.96 1.53 3.75
N PRO A 54 -12.23 1.29 3.34
CA PRO A 54 -13.06 2.35 2.81
C PRO A 54 -13.15 3.55 3.76
N GLY A 55 -13.06 4.76 3.20
CA GLY A 55 -12.98 6.01 3.95
C GLY A 55 -11.56 6.49 4.26
N ASP A 56 -10.54 5.66 4.07
CA ASP A 56 -9.15 6.12 4.16
C ASP A 56 -8.78 6.99 2.95
N THR A 57 -7.86 7.93 3.18
CA THR A 57 -7.33 8.84 2.17
C THR A 57 -5.81 8.81 2.16
N ASN A 58 -5.22 9.23 1.05
CA ASN A 58 -3.79 9.50 0.97
C ASN A 58 -3.42 10.84 1.64
N PRO A 59 -2.11 11.16 1.78
CA PRO A 59 -1.65 12.39 2.42
C PRO A 59 -2.12 13.70 1.75
N TRP A 60 -2.50 13.65 0.47
CA TRP A 60 -2.94 14.82 -0.31
C TRP A 60 -4.46 14.96 -0.39
N GLY A 61 -5.23 13.96 0.03
CA GLY A 61 -6.69 13.92 -0.09
C GLY A 61 -7.46 14.68 0.99
N GLY A 62 -6.78 15.26 1.99
CA GLY A 62 -7.39 16.07 3.05
C GLY A 62 -8.41 15.33 3.95
N GLY A 63 -8.36 14.00 3.98
CA GLY A 63 -9.33 13.17 4.71
C GLY A 63 -8.75 12.47 5.93
N ARG A 64 -9.30 11.28 6.24
CA ARG A 64 -8.98 10.49 7.44
C ARG A 64 -7.51 10.05 7.53
N GLY A 65 -6.78 10.09 6.42
CA GLY A 65 -5.50 9.40 6.31
C GLY A 65 -5.70 7.89 6.20
N GLY A 66 -4.65 7.13 6.50
CA GLY A 66 -4.60 5.68 6.48
C GLY A 66 -3.58 5.15 5.47
N ALA A 67 -3.34 5.90 4.40
CA ALA A 67 -2.34 5.59 3.39
C ALA A 67 -1.12 6.51 3.48
N GLU A 68 0.06 5.95 3.25
CA GLU A 68 1.32 6.71 3.19
C GLU A 68 1.68 7.21 1.79
N GLY A 69 0.91 6.79 0.77
CA GLY A 69 1.07 7.26 -0.60
C GLY A 69 -0.21 7.13 -1.38
N ALA A 70 -0.14 7.44 -2.68
CA ALA A 70 -1.30 7.46 -3.56
C ALA A 70 -1.37 6.23 -4.48
N VAL A 71 -0.23 5.61 -4.80
CA VAL A 71 -0.15 4.41 -5.63
C VAL A 71 0.66 3.36 -4.90
N GLY A 72 0.13 2.14 -4.85
CA GLY A 72 0.79 1.05 -4.17
C GLY A 72 0.44 -0.32 -4.72
N LEU A 73 1.14 -1.33 -4.21
CA LEU A 73 0.90 -2.73 -4.49
C LEU A 73 -0.06 -3.30 -3.44
N LEU A 74 -1.26 -3.69 -3.88
CA LEU A 74 -2.20 -4.49 -3.07
C LEU A 74 -1.68 -5.91 -2.97
N VAL A 75 -1.66 -6.46 -1.76
CA VAL A 75 -1.18 -7.83 -1.51
C VAL A 75 -2.15 -8.63 -0.63
N ASP A 76 -2.01 -9.94 -0.71
CA ASP A 76 -2.64 -10.91 0.20
C ASP A 76 -1.58 -11.59 1.08
N ILE A 77 -2.05 -12.15 2.19
CA ILE A 77 -1.28 -13.00 3.09
C ILE A 77 -1.47 -14.46 2.64
N GLY A 78 -0.49 -14.98 1.92
CA GLY A 78 -0.44 -16.38 1.51
C GLY A 78 0.13 -17.32 2.58
N PRO A 79 0.24 -18.62 2.28
CA PRO A 79 0.76 -19.63 3.21
C PRO A 79 2.20 -19.36 3.69
N GLU A 80 3.03 -18.79 2.81
CA GLU A 80 4.44 -18.50 3.10
C GLU A 80 4.66 -17.07 3.62
N THR A 81 3.59 -16.27 3.73
CA THR A 81 3.70 -14.87 4.14
C THR A 81 4.08 -14.78 5.61
N VAL A 82 5.09 -13.95 5.90
CA VAL A 82 5.55 -13.68 7.26
C VAL A 82 5.23 -12.25 7.63
N ILE A 83 4.50 -12.06 8.74
CA ILE A 83 4.31 -10.75 9.36
C ILE A 83 5.30 -10.63 10.51
N HIS A 84 6.32 -9.81 10.29
CA HIS A 84 7.41 -9.60 11.25
C HIS A 84 6.97 -8.72 12.41
N SER A 85 6.21 -7.67 12.10
CA SER A 85 5.72 -6.73 13.10
C SER A 85 4.52 -5.94 12.58
N VAL A 86 3.75 -5.38 13.52
CA VAL A 86 2.65 -4.45 13.27
C VAL A 86 2.72 -3.29 14.27
N SER A 87 2.33 -2.09 13.83
CA SER A 87 2.36 -0.86 14.62
C SER A 87 1.21 0.05 14.21
N SER A 88 0.68 0.85 15.14
CA SER A 88 -0.31 1.90 14.87
C SER A 88 0.30 3.19 14.31
N SER A 89 1.62 3.21 14.12
CA SER A 89 2.37 4.32 13.52
C SER A 89 3.50 3.76 12.66
N ASP A 90 4.21 4.65 11.95
CA ASP A 90 5.54 4.35 11.44
C ASP A 90 6.40 3.77 12.58
N SER A 91 6.95 2.57 12.35
CA SER A 91 7.78 1.85 13.32
C SER A 91 9.23 1.71 12.85
N GLY A 92 9.56 2.33 11.71
CA GLY A 92 10.84 2.28 11.04
C GLY A 92 11.16 0.91 10.44
N SER A 93 11.66 0.91 9.21
CA SER A 93 12.25 -0.27 8.57
C SER A 93 13.78 -0.14 8.54
N SER A 94 14.45 -0.39 9.66
CA SER A 94 15.92 -0.34 9.75
C SER A 94 16.55 -1.73 9.65
N VAL A 95 17.86 -1.82 9.41
CA VAL A 95 18.62 -3.09 9.49
C VAL A 95 18.50 -3.73 10.88
N ALA A 96 18.24 -2.92 11.92
CA ALA A 96 18.00 -3.41 13.28
C ALA A 96 16.57 -3.95 13.50
N GLY A 97 15.73 -3.93 12.46
CA GLY A 97 14.33 -4.33 12.50
C GLY A 97 13.36 -3.15 12.65
N SER A 98 12.09 -3.50 12.85
CA SER A 98 10.98 -2.59 13.14
C SER A 98 10.70 -2.55 14.64
N LEU A 99 10.28 -1.39 15.14
CA LEU A 99 9.86 -1.20 16.54
C LEU A 99 8.43 -1.70 16.82
N GLY A 100 7.76 -2.26 15.81
CA GLY A 100 6.41 -2.80 15.92
C GLY A 100 6.35 -4.08 16.77
N GLY A 101 5.16 -4.38 17.25
CA GLY A 101 4.89 -5.60 18.04
C GLY A 101 4.57 -6.81 17.16
N PRO A 102 4.56 -8.03 17.71
CA PRO A 102 4.14 -9.23 16.98
C PRO A 102 2.67 -9.13 16.53
N ALA A 103 2.31 -9.81 15.44
CA ALA A 103 0.96 -9.82 14.87
C ALA A 103 -0.05 -10.65 15.70
N THR A 104 -0.30 -10.21 16.93
CA THR A 104 -1.38 -10.73 17.78
C THR A 104 -2.70 -10.02 17.44
N ALA A 105 -3.84 -10.63 17.79
CA ALA A 105 -5.15 -9.99 17.60
C ALA A 105 -5.23 -8.58 18.22
N GLN A 106 -4.64 -8.41 19.41
CA GLN A 106 -4.60 -7.12 20.10
C GLN A 106 -3.76 -6.09 19.33
N ASN A 107 -2.55 -6.46 18.90
CA ASN A 107 -1.67 -5.53 18.19
C ASN A 107 -2.20 -5.19 16.79
N CYS A 108 -2.79 -6.16 16.09
CA CYS A 108 -3.44 -5.93 14.80
C CYS A 108 -4.65 -4.98 14.95
N ALA A 109 -5.49 -5.17 15.98
CA ALA A 109 -6.58 -4.24 16.29
C ALA A 109 -6.06 -2.84 16.61
N ALA A 110 -5.09 -2.73 17.52
CA ALA A 110 -4.46 -1.45 17.88
C ALA A 110 -3.86 -0.74 16.65
N SER A 111 -3.22 -1.50 15.74
CA SER A 111 -2.63 -0.92 14.53
C SER A 111 -3.64 -0.20 13.64
N ILE A 112 -4.92 -0.60 13.66
CA ILE A 112 -5.98 0.01 12.84
C ILE A 112 -6.76 1.05 13.67
N ASP A 113 -7.11 0.70 14.91
CA ASP A 113 -8.00 1.50 15.76
C ASP A 113 -7.32 2.72 16.38
N GLN A 114 -6.00 2.66 16.58
CA GLN A 114 -5.25 3.69 17.31
C GLN A 114 -4.31 4.50 16.41
N ARG A 115 -4.34 4.28 15.09
CA ARG A 115 -3.51 5.05 14.17
C ARG A 115 -4.00 6.49 14.03
N GLU A 116 -3.07 7.43 14.02
CA GLU A 116 -3.38 8.85 13.83
C GLU A 116 -3.43 9.24 12.36
N THR A 117 -2.42 8.83 11.59
CA THR A 117 -2.27 9.18 10.17
C THR A 117 -2.10 7.95 9.28
N SER A 118 -1.19 7.05 9.61
CA SER A 118 -0.95 5.78 8.94
C SER A 118 -0.57 4.73 9.96
N ASN A 119 -0.54 3.48 9.53
CA ASN A 119 -0.03 2.38 10.31
C ASN A 119 0.99 1.58 9.49
N GLU A 120 1.81 0.78 10.17
CA GLU A 120 2.88 0.04 9.51
C GLU A 120 2.80 -1.45 9.87
N TRP A 121 2.75 -2.28 8.84
CA TRP A 121 2.85 -3.73 8.91
C TRP A 121 4.09 -4.15 8.13
N HIS A 122 5.02 -4.86 8.76
CA HIS A 122 6.25 -5.31 8.12
C HIS A 122 6.08 -6.75 7.65
N VAL A 123 6.03 -6.96 6.33
CA VAL A 123 5.58 -8.22 5.73
C VAL A 123 6.53 -8.66 4.63
N SER A 124 6.91 -9.94 4.61
CA SER A 124 7.65 -10.58 3.51
C SER A 124 6.86 -11.76 2.93
N ASN A 125 7.24 -12.21 1.73
CA ASN A 125 6.61 -13.36 1.05
C ASN A 125 5.10 -13.20 0.86
N TYR A 126 4.67 -11.96 0.64
CA TYR A 126 3.29 -11.60 0.33
C TYR A 126 2.91 -12.03 -1.09
N VAL A 127 1.61 -12.08 -1.39
CA VAL A 127 1.11 -12.43 -2.73
C VAL A 127 0.57 -11.17 -3.42
N PRO A 128 1.25 -10.64 -4.45
CA PRO A 128 0.75 -9.50 -5.23
C PRO A 128 -0.64 -9.78 -5.82
N LYS A 129 -1.55 -8.80 -5.72
CA LYS A 129 -2.92 -8.91 -6.25
C LYS A 129 -3.25 -7.84 -7.29
N GLY A 130 -2.69 -6.65 -7.18
CA GLY A 130 -2.92 -5.59 -8.16
C GLY A 130 -2.40 -4.24 -7.73
N LEU A 131 -2.64 -3.24 -8.57
CA LEU A 131 -2.33 -1.85 -8.25
C LEU A 131 -3.46 -1.28 -7.37
N PHE A 132 -3.10 -0.55 -6.31
CA PHE A 132 -4.05 0.20 -5.49
C PHE A 132 -3.79 1.70 -5.67
N VAL A 133 -4.85 2.46 -5.95
CA VAL A 133 -4.75 3.89 -6.27
C VAL A 133 -5.73 4.69 -5.43
N LEU A 134 -5.26 5.78 -4.82
CA LEU A 134 -6.07 6.77 -4.13
C LEU A 134 -5.77 8.15 -4.76
N PRO A 135 -6.75 8.85 -5.34
CA PRO A 135 -6.56 10.21 -5.85
C PRO A 135 -6.57 11.26 -4.71
N PRO A 136 -5.92 12.43 -4.91
CA PRO A 136 -5.09 12.79 -6.07
C PRO A 136 -3.76 12.03 -6.08
N ILE A 137 -3.19 11.77 -7.26
CA ILE A 137 -2.10 10.80 -7.41
C ILE A 137 -0.75 11.51 -7.48
N PHE A 138 -0.05 11.56 -6.36
CA PHE A 138 1.33 12.05 -6.30
C PHE A 138 2.29 10.87 -6.15
N VAL A 139 3.34 10.86 -6.97
CA VAL A 139 4.42 9.88 -6.89
C VAL A 139 5.77 10.58 -6.94
N ARG A 140 6.78 9.96 -6.35
CA ARG A 140 8.15 10.48 -6.40
C ARG A 140 8.75 10.29 -7.78
N GLN A 141 9.27 11.37 -8.37
CA GLN A 141 9.90 11.38 -9.69
C GLN A 141 11.22 12.17 -9.69
N ARG A 142 12.04 11.90 -10.72
CA ARG A 142 13.21 12.72 -11.04
C ARG A 142 12.75 13.95 -11.83
N HIS A 143 13.11 15.13 -11.34
CA HIS A 143 12.87 16.40 -12.02
C HIS A 143 14.19 17.05 -12.41
N SER A 144 14.37 17.26 -13.72
CA SER A 144 15.46 18.09 -14.23
C SER A 144 15.07 19.56 -14.13
N ILE A 145 15.89 20.36 -13.44
CA ILE A 145 15.72 21.81 -13.33
C ILE A 145 16.81 22.48 -14.15
N LEU A 146 16.43 23.47 -14.97
CA LEU A 146 17.38 24.24 -15.77
C LEU A 146 18.42 24.91 -14.84
N GLY A 147 19.70 24.61 -15.04
CA GLY A 147 20.79 25.13 -14.22
C GLY A 147 21.25 24.21 -13.08
N LEU A 148 20.66 23.02 -12.95
CA LEU A 148 21.19 21.93 -12.12
C LEU A 148 21.68 20.78 -13.01
N ASP A 149 22.89 20.30 -12.75
CA ASP A 149 23.48 19.16 -13.48
C ASP A 149 22.83 17.83 -13.09
N GLU A 150 22.36 17.72 -11.84
CA GLU A 150 21.71 16.52 -11.31
C GLU A 150 20.21 16.75 -11.10
N PRO A 151 19.35 15.79 -11.45
CA PRO A 151 17.92 15.89 -11.20
C PRO A 151 17.63 15.87 -9.70
N ILE A 152 16.66 16.66 -9.27
CA ILE A 152 16.13 16.58 -7.90
C ILE A 152 15.05 15.50 -7.83
N LEU A 153 14.82 14.97 -6.64
CA LEU A 153 13.70 14.08 -6.36
C LEU A 153 12.57 14.89 -5.73
N ALA A 154 11.42 14.94 -6.39
CA ALA A 154 10.24 15.63 -5.90
C ALA A 154 9.00 14.78 -6.20
N GLU A 155 7.89 15.11 -5.53
CA GLU A 155 6.60 14.52 -5.85
C GLU A 155 5.97 15.26 -7.01
N ALA A 156 5.46 14.50 -7.96
CA ALA A 156 4.72 15.02 -9.10
C ALA A 156 3.33 14.37 -9.12
N GLU A 157 2.34 15.18 -9.47
CA GLU A 157 1.03 14.64 -9.79
C GLU A 157 1.10 13.88 -11.12
N ILE A 158 0.54 12.68 -11.16
CA ILE A 158 0.31 11.91 -12.38
C ILE A 158 -1.18 11.65 -12.55
N SER A 159 -1.60 11.44 -13.80
CA SER A 159 -2.95 11.00 -14.10
C SER A 159 -3.17 9.54 -13.72
N LEU A 160 -4.44 9.17 -13.51
CA LEU A 160 -4.84 7.76 -13.37
C LEU A 160 -4.40 6.92 -14.57
N ALA A 161 -4.48 7.46 -15.79
CA ALA A 161 -4.04 6.78 -17.00
C ALA A 161 -2.54 6.42 -16.94
N GLN A 162 -1.68 7.37 -16.56
CA GLN A 162 -0.24 7.11 -16.39
C GLN A 162 0.05 6.02 -15.36
N ALA A 163 -0.68 5.99 -14.23
CA ALA A 163 -0.52 4.95 -13.23
C ALA A 163 -0.95 3.55 -13.76
N ILE A 164 -2.06 3.51 -14.50
CA ILE A 164 -2.63 2.30 -15.10
C ILE A 164 -1.76 1.74 -16.23
N ASP A 165 -1.18 2.62 -17.05
CA ASP A 165 -0.34 2.27 -18.20
C ASP A 165 1.03 1.72 -17.79
N ALA A 166 1.51 2.08 -16.59
CA ALA A 166 2.72 1.50 -16.02
C ALA A 166 2.56 0.01 -15.67
N PHE A 167 1.33 -0.45 -15.40
CA PHE A 167 1.01 -1.84 -15.03
C PHE A 167 -0.20 -2.36 -15.80
N PRO A 168 -0.10 -2.53 -17.13
CA PRO A 168 -1.26 -2.78 -17.98
C PRO A 168 -1.93 -4.14 -17.73
N ALA A 169 -1.15 -5.12 -17.24
CA ALA A 169 -1.62 -6.47 -16.94
C ALA A 169 -2.24 -6.63 -15.55
N LEU A 170 -2.03 -5.65 -14.64
CA LEU A 170 -2.56 -5.76 -13.29
C LEU A 170 -4.00 -5.24 -13.20
N PRO A 171 -4.87 -5.87 -12.40
CA PRO A 171 -6.11 -5.25 -11.98
C PRO A 171 -5.79 -4.00 -11.14
N VAL A 172 -6.65 -3.00 -11.24
CA VAL A 172 -6.49 -1.73 -10.55
C VAL A 172 -7.65 -1.53 -9.58
N PHE A 173 -7.32 -1.26 -8.33
CA PHE A 173 -8.25 -1.11 -7.23
C PHE A 173 -8.13 0.27 -6.58
N SER A 174 -9.18 0.66 -5.87
CA SER A 174 -9.25 1.89 -5.09
C SER A 174 -10.21 1.71 -3.92
N ALA A 175 -10.41 2.77 -3.14
CA ALA A 175 -11.47 2.86 -2.15
C ALA A 175 -12.08 4.26 -2.17
N ASN A 176 -13.38 4.34 -1.89
CA ASN A 176 -14.06 5.59 -1.57
C ASN A 176 -14.54 5.56 -0.12
N ALA A 177 -15.36 6.55 0.28
CA ALA A 177 -15.89 6.65 1.63
C ALA A 177 -16.74 5.45 2.11
N ARG A 178 -17.17 4.56 1.22
CA ARG A 178 -18.15 3.50 1.52
C ARG A 178 -17.68 2.10 1.16
N THR A 179 -16.89 1.95 0.11
CA THR A 179 -16.56 0.64 -0.44
C THR A 179 -15.23 0.64 -1.18
N PHE A 180 -14.73 -0.56 -1.47
CA PHE A 180 -13.64 -0.75 -2.42
C PHE A 180 -14.16 -0.64 -3.85
N LEU A 181 -13.26 -0.27 -4.76
CA LEU A 181 -13.55 -0.09 -6.17
C LEU A 181 -12.56 -0.90 -7.00
N GLN A 182 -13.02 -1.42 -8.13
CA GLN A 182 -12.16 -1.98 -9.17
C GLN A 182 -12.38 -1.19 -10.46
N TYR A 183 -11.29 -0.84 -11.14
CA TYR A 183 -11.34 -0.12 -12.41
C TYR A 183 -11.64 -1.10 -13.55
N ASP A 184 -12.69 -0.84 -14.29
CA ASP A 184 -13.07 -1.58 -15.48
C ASP A 184 -12.41 -0.96 -16.71
N ARG A 185 -11.27 -1.51 -17.15
CA ARG A 185 -10.47 -0.95 -18.25
C ARG A 185 -11.27 -0.75 -19.56
N PRO A 186 -12.13 -1.68 -20.00
CA PRO A 186 -12.96 -1.49 -21.19
C PRO A 186 -13.91 -0.29 -21.13
N SER A 187 -14.57 -0.04 -19.99
CA SER A 187 -15.51 1.08 -19.85
C SER A 187 -14.85 2.38 -19.37
N GLY A 188 -13.70 2.29 -18.71
CA GLY A 188 -13.03 3.41 -18.07
C GLY A 188 -13.67 3.85 -16.74
N GLU A 189 -14.47 2.98 -16.12
CA GLU A 189 -15.27 3.31 -14.93
C GLU A 189 -14.85 2.52 -13.70
N TRP A 190 -15.10 3.10 -12.51
CA TRP A 190 -14.94 2.41 -11.23
C TRP A 190 -16.20 1.66 -10.84
N ARG A 191 -16.06 0.38 -10.46
CA ARG A 191 -17.16 -0.46 -9.98
C ARG A 191 -16.97 -0.82 -8.52
N ALA A 192 -18.05 -0.75 -7.73
CA ALA A 192 -18.05 -1.17 -6.34
C ALA A 192 -17.78 -2.67 -6.23
N VAL A 193 -16.88 -3.04 -5.32
CA VAL A 193 -16.49 -4.42 -5.06
C VAL A 193 -16.38 -4.70 -3.56
N GLY A 194 -16.74 -5.93 -3.15
CA GLY A 194 -16.54 -6.42 -1.79
C GLY A 194 -15.13 -6.98 -1.59
N TYR A 195 -14.72 -7.14 -0.33
CA TYR A 195 -13.40 -7.63 0.06
C TYR A 195 -12.99 -8.92 -0.68
N ASP A 196 -13.90 -9.90 -0.76
CA ASP A 196 -13.60 -11.22 -1.34
C ASP A 196 -13.33 -11.18 -2.86
N MET A 197 -13.66 -10.08 -3.55
CA MET A 197 -13.25 -9.86 -4.94
C MET A 197 -11.81 -9.33 -5.05
N LEU A 198 -11.30 -8.65 -4.03
CA LEU A 198 -9.91 -8.21 -3.95
C LEU A 198 -9.02 -9.37 -3.50
N ILE A 199 -9.48 -10.06 -2.45
CA ILE A 199 -8.76 -11.12 -1.75
C ILE A 199 -9.66 -12.37 -1.65
N PRO A 200 -9.69 -13.23 -2.69
CA PRO A 200 -10.46 -14.47 -2.69
C PRO A 200 -10.02 -15.42 -1.58
N GLN A 201 -10.87 -16.37 -1.19
CA GLN A 201 -10.53 -17.38 -0.18
C GLN A 201 -9.33 -18.24 -0.59
#